data_AF-U2GSS7-F1
#
_entry.id   AF-U2GSS7-F1
#
_cell.length_a   1.000
_cell.length_b   1.000
_cell.length_c   1.000
_cell.angle_alpha   90.00
_cell.angle_beta   90.00
_cell.angle_gamma   90.00
#
_symmetry.space_group_name_H-M   'P 1'
#
loop_
_entity.id
_entity.type
_entity.pdbx_description
1 polymer ?
#
loop_
_entity_poly.entity_id
_entity_poly.type
_entity_poly.pdbx_seq_one_letter_code
_entity_poly.pdbx_strand_id
1 'polypeptide(L)'
;MASYNDKLIDSLATRIQLFLFWKSFDKEVIKTEDIANYIDEIEKFEIANDLANLYSNTYYQTKLKEKREILFNGKNAYVDNICKNIPSKTKIKELLRNELKPLKDKYKEKFEKIFPLKEFENMTKSKTTCSYCGISLAQIEELGKNGKLNNKRSDTRGYTLEIDRMLPNLEYSKKNCCMACYWCNNAKTDEFSPEEFKPIAEGIRKTWNERLKAIGYSEEEIKDVPDPEIWNTKFDTSMEPDIEK
;
A
#
# COMPACT_ATOMS: atom_id res chain seq x y z
N MET A 1 10.07 -12.12 -4.93
CA MET A 1 9.05 -11.05 -5.09
C MET A 1 7.68 -11.65 -4.84
N ALA A 2 6.75 -10.93 -4.20
CA ALA A 2 5.39 -11.44 -3.96
C ALA A 2 4.67 -11.74 -5.30
N SER A 3 3.87 -12.81 -5.34
CA SER A 3 3.17 -13.25 -6.55
C SER A 3 1.96 -12.38 -6.86
N TYR A 4 1.45 -12.49 -8.10
CA TYR A 4 0.21 -11.83 -8.50
C TYR A 4 -0.97 -12.21 -7.59
N ASN A 5 -1.08 -13.50 -7.24
CA ASN A 5 -2.11 -14.00 -6.34
C ASN A 5 -1.94 -13.45 -4.91
N ASP A 6 -0.71 -13.22 -4.44
CA ASP A 6 -0.51 -12.55 -3.14
C ASP A 6 -1.05 -11.12 -3.17
N LYS A 7 -0.89 -10.41 -4.29
CA LYS A 7 -1.41 -9.03 -4.46
C LYS A 7 -2.93 -8.99 -4.58
N LEU A 8 -3.54 -9.98 -5.22
CA LEU A 8 -4.98 -10.19 -5.22
C LEU A 8 -5.50 -10.38 -3.79
N ILE A 9 -4.89 -11.30 -3.04
CA ILE A 9 -5.29 -11.60 -1.65
C ILE A 9 -5.11 -10.38 -0.75
N ASP A 10 -3.99 -9.65 -0.89
CA ASP A 10 -3.74 -8.43 -0.13
C ASP A 10 -4.75 -7.31 -0.43
N SER A 11 -5.16 -7.18 -1.69
CA SER A 11 -6.16 -6.19 -2.12
C SER A 11 -7.53 -6.55 -1.58
N LEU A 12 -7.94 -7.81 -1.71
CA LEU A 12 -9.21 -8.27 -1.18
C LEU A 12 -9.29 -8.14 0.35
N ALA A 13 -8.20 -8.40 1.07
CA ALA A 13 -8.18 -8.18 2.51
C ALA A 13 -8.35 -6.70 2.87
N THR A 14 -7.70 -5.79 2.13
CA THR A 14 -7.87 -4.34 2.30
C THR A 14 -9.32 -3.91 2.04
N ARG A 15 -9.92 -4.43 0.96
CA ARG A 15 -11.33 -4.23 0.62
C ARG A 15 -12.29 -4.70 1.71
N ILE A 16 -12.08 -5.89 2.28
CA ILE A 16 -12.92 -6.40 3.36
C ILE A 16 -12.81 -5.49 4.60
N GLN A 17 -11.60 -5.08 4.99
CA GLN A 17 -11.43 -4.21 6.16
C GLN A 17 -12.12 -2.85 5.96
N LEU A 18 -11.97 -2.24 4.78
CA LEU A 18 -12.63 -0.97 4.47
C LEU A 18 -14.14 -1.11 4.33
N PHE A 19 -14.64 -2.23 3.82
CA PHE A 19 -16.08 -2.51 3.78
C PHE A 19 -16.66 -2.63 5.18
N LEU A 20 -16.02 -3.39 6.07
CA LEU A 20 -16.46 -3.54 7.47
C LEU A 20 -16.40 -2.19 8.22
N PHE A 21 -15.35 -1.41 7.97
CA PHE A 21 -15.24 -0.05 8.49
C PHE A 21 -16.38 0.84 7.99
N TRP A 22 -16.67 0.82 6.68
CA TRP A 22 -17.77 1.58 6.08
C TRP A 22 -19.14 1.16 6.61
N LYS A 23 -19.42 -0.14 6.73
CA LYS A 23 -20.69 -0.67 7.26
C LYS A 23 -20.95 -0.28 8.71
N SER A 24 -19.91 0.01 9.48
CA SER A 24 -20.09 0.47 10.85
C SER A 24 -20.84 1.80 10.98
N PHE A 25 -20.81 2.64 9.94
CA PHE A 25 -21.58 3.89 9.86
C PHE A 25 -23.08 3.65 9.65
N ASP A 26 -23.48 2.45 9.22
CA ASP A 26 -24.87 2.00 9.20
C ASP A 26 -25.30 1.41 10.55
N LYS A 27 -24.45 1.49 11.58
CA LYS A 27 -24.61 0.85 12.89
C LYS A 27 -24.68 -0.68 12.82
N GLU A 28 -24.25 -1.25 11.70
CA GLU A 28 -24.09 -2.68 11.50
C GLU A 28 -22.70 -3.12 11.99
N VAL A 29 -22.68 -4.04 12.94
CA VAL A 29 -21.44 -4.69 13.41
C VAL A 29 -21.43 -6.11 12.87
N ILE A 30 -20.69 -6.32 11.78
CA ILE A 30 -20.57 -7.62 11.12
C ILE A 30 -19.48 -8.43 11.83
N LYS A 31 -19.86 -9.58 12.39
CA LYS A 31 -18.90 -10.50 13.00
C LYS A 31 -18.10 -11.22 11.93
N THR A 32 -16.95 -11.76 12.32
CA THR A 32 -16.01 -12.42 11.39
C THR A 32 -16.66 -13.60 10.66
N GLU A 33 -17.44 -14.39 11.39
CA GLU A 33 -18.19 -15.55 10.91
C GLU A 33 -19.29 -15.18 9.90
N ASP A 34 -19.80 -13.94 9.95
CA ASP A 34 -20.92 -13.47 9.12
C ASP A 34 -20.46 -12.79 7.83
N ILE A 35 -19.15 -12.56 7.62
CA ILE A 35 -18.61 -11.89 6.43
C ILE A 35 -19.07 -12.57 5.13
N ALA A 36 -19.24 -13.91 5.15
CA ALA A 36 -19.70 -14.67 4.00
C ALA A 36 -21.13 -14.31 3.54
N ASN A 37 -21.94 -13.69 4.39
CA ASN A 37 -23.28 -13.24 4.03
C ASN A 37 -23.27 -11.95 3.17
N TYR A 38 -22.13 -11.25 3.12
CA TYR A 38 -21.99 -9.94 2.48
C TYR A 38 -21.16 -9.99 1.19
N ILE A 39 -20.95 -11.18 0.61
CA ILE A 39 -20.07 -11.37 -0.55
C ILE A 39 -20.42 -10.43 -1.71
N ASP A 40 -21.71 -10.32 -2.04
CA ASP A 40 -22.16 -9.51 -3.16
C ASP A 40 -22.02 -8.00 -2.89
N GLU A 41 -22.15 -7.58 -1.64
CA GLU A 41 -21.93 -6.19 -1.23
C GLU A 41 -20.44 -5.84 -1.25
N ILE A 42 -19.57 -6.71 -0.71
CA ILE A 42 -18.12 -6.53 -0.70
C ILE A 42 -17.56 -6.45 -2.13
N GLU A 43 -18.10 -7.26 -3.04
CA GLU A 43 -17.71 -7.24 -4.45
C GLU A 43 -18.02 -5.87 -5.10
N LYS A 44 -19.23 -5.35 -4.87
CA LYS A 44 -19.72 -4.10 -5.46
C LYS A 44 -19.18 -2.85 -4.78
N PHE A 45 -18.72 -2.98 -3.53
CA PHE A 45 -18.17 -1.88 -2.74
C PHE A 45 -17.08 -1.10 -3.51
N GLU A 46 -17.14 0.23 -3.46
CA GLU A 46 -16.13 1.09 -4.06
C GLU A 46 -15.34 1.76 -2.94
N ILE A 47 -14.02 1.70 -3.06
CA ILE A 47 -13.12 2.29 -2.07
C ILE A 47 -12.83 3.71 -2.52
N ALA A 48 -13.34 4.68 -1.76
CA ALA A 48 -12.98 6.07 -1.89
C ALA A 48 -11.78 6.40 -0.99
N ASN A 49 -10.96 7.38 -1.41
CA ASN A 49 -9.70 7.68 -0.75
C ASN A 49 -9.90 8.35 0.62
N ASP A 50 -10.94 9.15 0.74
CA ASP A 50 -11.40 9.78 1.99
C ASP A 50 -11.71 8.74 3.07
N LEU A 51 -12.45 7.67 2.74
CA LEU A 51 -12.72 6.55 3.62
C LEU A 51 -11.43 5.80 4.01
N ALA A 52 -10.55 5.55 3.04
CA ALA A 52 -9.28 4.87 3.27
C ALA A 52 -8.36 5.67 4.20
N ASN A 53 -8.35 7.00 4.04
CA ASN A 53 -7.62 7.92 4.91
C ASN A 53 -8.22 7.93 6.31
N LEU A 54 -9.55 8.05 6.44
CA LEU A 54 -10.25 8.00 7.73
C LEU A 54 -9.97 6.68 8.48
N TYR A 55 -9.97 5.57 7.75
CA TYR A 55 -9.57 4.27 8.29
C TYR A 55 -8.12 4.32 8.82
N SER A 56 -7.16 4.78 8.02
CA SER A 56 -5.76 4.79 8.46
C SER A 56 -5.46 5.75 9.62
N ASN A 57 -6.00 6.97 9.58
CA ASN A 57 -5.64 8.04 10.51
C ASN A 57 -6.42 7.98 11.83
N THR A 58 -7.60 7.35 11.85
CA THR A 58 -8.48 7.37 13.02
C THR A 58 -8.62 5.99 13.64
N TYR A 59 -8.84 4.94 12.85
CA TYR A 59 -8.99 3.60 13.39
C TYR A 59 -7.68 3.09 14.02
N TYR A 60 -6.53 3.27 13.37
CA TYR A 60 -5.25 2.81 13.91
C TYR A 60 -4.68 3.70 15.04
N GLN A 61 -5.13 4.95 15.14
CA GLN A 61 -4.67 5.88 16.18
C GLN A 61 -5.51 5.83 17.46
N THR A 62 -6.71 5.22 17.40
CA THR A 62 -7.59 5.15 18.56
C THR A 62 -7.07 4.11 19.56
N LYS A 63 -6.81 4.53 20.79
CA LYS A 63 -6.47 3.59 21.87
C LYS A 63 -7.65 2.65 22.09
N LEU A 64 -7.37 1.35 22.23
CA LEU A 64 -8.34 0.24 22.32
C LEU A 64 -9.39 0.31 23.45
N LYS A 65 -9.50 1.43 24.19
CA LYS A 65 -10.41 1.62 25.32
C LYS A 65 -11.08 3.00 25.37
N GLU A 66 -10.77 3.90 24.44
CA GLU A 66 -11.38 5.23 24.38
C GLU A 66 -12.55 5.21 23.41
N LYS A 67 -13.75 5.56 23.90
CA LYS A 67 -14.91 5.77 23.03
C LYS A 67 -14.65 7.01 22.20
N ARG A 68 -14.60 6.84 20.87
CA ARG A 68 -14.44 7.94 19.93
C ARG A 68 -15.51 7.83 18.86
N GLU A 69 -16.32 8.87 18.75
CA GLU A 69 -17.28 9.03 17.66
C GLU A 69 -16.56 9.63 16.45
N ILE A 70 -16.90 9.12 15.26
CA ILE A 70 -16.42 9.62 13.97
C ILE A 70 -17.59 9.81 13.03
N LEU A 71 -17.49 10.81 12.14
CA LEU A 71 -18.49 11.13 11.15
C LEU A 71 -17.97 10.79 9.74
N PHE A 72 -18.81 10.15 8.94
CA PHE A 72 -18.55 9.93 7.52
C PHE A 72 -19.87 10.00 6.76
N ASN A 73 -19.96 10.84 5.72
CA ASN A 73 -21.17 11.03 4.91
C ASN A 73 -22.45 11.27 5.74
N GLY A 74 -22.37 12.11 6.78
CA GLY A 74 -23.49 12.45 7.65
C GLY A 74 -23.95 11.34 8.61
N LYS A 75 -23.21 10.23 8.68
CA LYS A 75 -23.46 9.11 9.59
C LYS A 75 -22.37 9.01 10.63
N ASN A 76 -22.73 8.65 11.85
CA ASN A 76 -21.79 8.47 12.96
C ASN A 76 -21.48 6.98 13.22
N ALA A 77 -20.25 6.72 13.65
CA ALA A 77 -19.82 5.40 14.12
C ALA A 77 -18.90 5.55 15.34
N TYR A 78 -18.87 4.50 16.18
CA TYR A 78 -18.00 4.44 17.36
C TYR A 78 -16.79 3.57 17.08
N VAL A 79 -15.59 4.16 17.04
CA VAL A 79 -14.35 3.49 16.65
C VAL A 79 -14.05 2.27 17.52
N ASP A 80 -14.34 2.32 18.82
CA ASP A 80 -14.09 1.22 19.75
C ASP A 80 -14.93 -0.03 19.44
N ASN A 81 -16.14 0.14 18.91
CA ASN A 81 -16.95 -0.98 18.42
C ASN A 81 -16.38 -1.55 17.13
N ILE A 82 -15.83 -0.72 16.26
CA ILE A 82 -15.21 -1.16 15.01
C ILE A 82 -13.92 -1.95 15.29
N CYS A 83 -13.07 -1.45 16.20
CA CYS A 83 -11.80 -2.09 16.58
C CYS A 83 -11.98 -3.51 17.13
N LYS A 84 -13.09 -3.79 17.83
CA LYS A 84 -13.38 -5.12 18.36
C LYS A 84 -13.74 -6.15 17.29
N ASN A 85 -14.17 -5.70 16.10
CA ASN A 85 -14.83 -6.56 15.13
C ASN A 85 -14.13 -6.66 13.77
N ILE A 86 -13.28 -5.69 13.38
CA ILE A 86 -12.48 -5.82 12.16
C ILE A 86 -11.37 -6.85 12.37
N PRO A 87 -11.36 -7.98 11.64
CA PRO A 87 -10.33 -8.99 11.80
C PRO A 87 -8.97 -8.48 11.30
N SER A 88 -7.90 -9.04 11.85
CA SER A 88 -6.55 -8.75 11.33
C SER A 88 -6.41 -9.21 9.88
N LYS A 89 -5.51 -8.57 9.12
CA LYS A 89 -5.22 -8.96 7.74
C LYS A 89 -4.81 -10.44 7.64
N THR A 90 -4.06 -10.94 8.62
CA THR A 90 -3.71 -12.37 8.71
C THR A 90 -4.93 -13.27 8.85
N LYS A 91 -5.88 -12.89 9.72
CA LYS A 91 -7.13 -13.64 9.91
C LYS A 91 -7.97 -13.64 8.64
N ILE A 92 -8.08 -12.50 7.95
CA ILE A 92 -8.81 -12.43 6.67
C ILE A 92 -8.15 -13.34 5.62
N LYS A 93 -6.82 -13.35 5.53
CA LYS A 93 -6.10 -14.25 4.62
C LYS A 93 -6.35 -15.73 4.89
N GLU A 94 -6.49 -16.12 6.16
CA GLU A 94 -6.90 -17.47 6.54
C GLU A 94 -8.31 -17.79 6.01
N LEU A 95 -9.27 -16.90 6.26
CA LEU A 95 -10.66 -17.08 5.81
C LEU A 95 -10.76 -17.16 4.28
N LEU A 96 -9.98 -16.36 3.54
CA LEU A 96 -9.93 -16.39 2.07
C LEU A 96 -9.41 -17.70 1.48
N ARG A 97 -8.73 -18.55 2.28
CA ARG A 97 -8.34 -19.90 1.86
C ARG A 97 -9.50 -20.89 1.95
N ASN A 98 -10.42 -20.67 2.88
CA ASN A 98 -11.49 -21.59 3.23
C ASN A 98 -12.86 -20.93 3.05
N GLU A 99 -13.41 -20.31 4.11
CA GLU A 99 -14.79 -19.83 4.21
C GLU A 99 -15.14 -18.74 3.19
N LEU A 100 -14.20 -17.85 2.88
CA LEU A 100 -14.36 -16.75 1.93
C LEU A 100 -13.77 -17.06 0.55
N LYS A 101 -13.55 -18.34 0.23
CA LYS A 101 -13.11 -18.75 -1.10
C LYS A 101 -14.06 -18.29 -2.22
N PRO A 102 -15.39 -18.38 -2.10
CA PRO A 102 -16.31 -17.89 -3.14
C PRO A 102 -16.15 -16.40 -3.44
N LEU A 103 -15.91 -15.58 -2.40
CA LEU A 103 -15.62 -14.15 -2.55
C LEU A 103 -14.31 -13.92 -3.30
N LYS A 104 -13.26 -14.66 -2.95
CA LYS A 104 -11.96 -14.59 -3.64
C LYS A 104 -12.09 -14.92 -5.13
N ASP A 105 -12.86 -15.96 -5.45
CA ASP A 105 -13.04 -16.41 -6.83
C ASP A 105 -13.82 -15.37 -7.65
N LYS A 106 -14.88 -14.75 -7.09
CA LYS A 106 -15.58 -13.61 -7.73
C LYS A 106 -14.66 -12.39 -7.91
N TYR A 107 -13.91 -12.04 -6.87
CA TYR A 107 -13.04 -10.87 -6.88
C TYR A 107 -11.91 -10.98 -7.92
N LYS A 108 -11.49 -12.19 -8.30
CA LYS A 108 -10.42 -12.41 -9.29
C LYS A 108 -10.68 -11.71 -10.62
N GLU A 109 -11.91 -11.73 -11.12
CA GLU A 109 -12.26 -11.06 -12.38
C GLU A 109 -12.21 -9.53 -12.25
N LYS A 110 -12.64 -8.99 -11.10
CA LYS A 110 -12.51 -7.56 -10.79
C LYS A 110 -11.04 -7.17 -10.66
N PHE A 111 -10.24 -7.99 -9.97
CA PHE A 111 -8.80 -7.76 -9.80
C PHE A 111 -8.06 -7.71 -11.13
N GLU A 112 -8.35 -8.63 -12.05
CA GLU A 112 -7.75 -8.65 -13.39
C GLU A 112 -8.08 -7.38 -14.21
N LYS A 113 -9.23 -6.76 -13.97
CA LYS A 113 -9.59 -5.49 -14.62
C LYS A 113 -8.84 -4.29 -14.03
N ILE A 114 -8.61 -4.26 -12.72
CA ILE A 114 -7.92 -3.14 -12.04
C ILE A 114 -6.38 -3.27 -12.08
N PHE A 115 -5.88 -4.50 -12.13
CA PHE A 115 -4.46 -4.80 -12.22
C PHE A 115 -4.21 -5.98 -13.16
N PRO A 116 -4.30 -5.81 -14.49
CA PRO A 116 -4.12 -6.93 -15.42
C PRO A 116 -2.80 -7.68 -15.20
N LEU A 117 -2.83 -9.01 -15.32
CA LEU A 117 -1.65 -9.86 -15.13
C LEU A 117 -0.48 -9.41 -16.00
N LYS A 118 -0.76 -9.04 -17.26
CA LYS A 118 0.26 -8.52 -18.18
C LYS A 118 0.94 -7.24 -17.68
N GLU A 119 0.19 -6.35 -17.03
CA GLU A 119 0.71 -5.11 -16.46
C GLU A 119 1.55 -5.40 -15.21
N PHE A 120 1.08 -6.31 -14.36
CA PHE A 120 1.86 -6.81 -13.23
C PHE A 120 3.19 -7.44 -13.68
N GLU A 121 3.16 -8.30 -14.70
CA GLU A 121 4.36 -8.94 -15.25
C GLU A 121 5.30 -7.92 -15.88
N ASN A 122 4.77 -6.97 -16.66
CA ASN A 122 5.58 -5.91 -17.24
C ASN A 122 6.24 -5.04 -16.16
N MET A 123 5.50 -4.66 -15.12
CA MET A 123 6.04 -3.87 -14.01
C MET A 123 7.14 -4.64 -13.26
N THR A 124 6.94 -5.93 -13.00
CA THR A 124 7.86 -6.74 -12.17
C THR A 124 9.07 -7.30 -12.92
N LYS A 125 8.97 -7.48 -14.23
CA LYS A 125 10.04 -8.04 -15.08
C LYS A 125 10.80 -6.98 -15.85
N SER A 126 10.14 -5.90 -16.29
CA SER A 126 10.74 -4.91 -17.20
C SER A 126 11.29 -3.67 -16.50
N LYS A 127 10.79 -3.32 -15.30
CA LYS A 127 11.22 -2.11 -14.58
C LYS A 127 12.41 -2.43 -13.68
N THR A 128 13.54 -1.79 -13.97
CA THR A 128 14.82 -2.02 -13.29
C THR A 128 15.26 -0.83 -12.44
N THR A 129 14.47 0.23 -12.36
CA THR A 129 14.77 1.46 -11.63
C THR A 129 13.73 1.75 -10.56
N CYS A 130 14.19 2.29 -9.42
CA CYS A 130 13.30 2.75 -8.37
C CYS A 130 12.53 3.99 -8.84
N SER A 131 11.21 3.95 -8.71
CA SER A 131 10.31 5.03 -9.14
C SER A 131 10.48 6.31 -8.30
N TYR A 132 11.06 6.22 -7.09
CA TYR A 132 11.23 7.35 -6.18
C TYR A 132 12.63 7.97 -6.21
N CYS A 133 13.69 7.19 -5.98
CA CYS A 133 15.05 7.75 -5.94
C CYS A 133 15.81 7.60 -7.27
N GLY A 134 15.31 6.79 -8.22
CA GLY A 134 15.94 6.57 -9.53
C GLY A 134 17.01 5.48 -9.58
N ILE A 135 17.48 4.96 -8.44
CA ILE A 135 18.53 3.92 -8.42
C ILE A 135 18.11 2.66 -9.21
N SER A 136 19.00 2.14 -10.04
CA SER A 136 18.79 0.92 -10.82
C SER A 136 19.21 -0.35 -10.09
N LEU A 137 18.69 -1.50 -10.52
CA LEU A 137 19.14 -2.82 -10.03
C LEU A 137 20.63 -3.04 -10.27
N ALA A 138 21.16 -2.59 -11.41
CA ALA A 138 22.59 -2.68 -11.73
C ALA A 138 23.43 -1.84 -10.75
N GLN A 139 23.00 -0.62 -10.44
CA GLN A 139 23.66 0.23 -9.44
C GLN A 139 23.58 -0.37 -8.03
N ILE A 140 22.45 -0.98 -7.64
CA ILE A 140 22.33 -1.70 -6.37
C ILE A 140 23.30 -2.88 -6.32
N GLU A 141 23.38 -3.67 -7.40
CA GLU A 141 24.29 -4.82 -7.49
C GLU A 141 25.75 -4.37 -7.35
N GLU A 142 26.14 -3.29 -8.04
CA GLU A 142 27.50 -2.78 -8.00
C GLU A 142 27.89 -2.22 -6.62
N LEU A 143 26.99 -1.47 -5.98
CA LEU A 143 27.18 -1.05 -4.59
C LEU A 143 27.32 -2.26 -3.65
N GLY A 144 26.57 -3.34 -3.90
CA GLY A 144 26.66 -4.59 -3.16
C GLY A 144 28.03 -5.25 -3.31
N LYS A 145 28.50 -5.45 -4.55
CA LYS A 145 29.83 -6.03 -4.87
C LYS A 145 30.98 -5.27 -4.20
N ASN A 146 30.83 -3.95 -4.06
CA ASN A 146 31.85 -3.09 -3.46
C ASN A 146 31.65 -2.84 -1.95
N GLY A 147 30.78 -3.62 -1.28
CA GLY A 147 30.58 -3.51 0.18
C GLY A 147 30.02 -2.16 0.64
N LYS A 148 29.27 -1.45 -0.23
CA LYS A 148 28.66 -0.14 0.06
C LYS A 148 27.20 -0.23 0.51
N LEU A 149 26.66 -1.44 0.68
CA LEU A 149 25.32 -1.70 1.18
C LEU A 149 25.39 -2.37 2.57
N ASN A 150 24.66 -1.80 3.54
CA ASN A 150 24.68 -2.24 4.94
C ASN A 150 23.33 -2.83 5.41
N ASN A 151 22.40 -3.12 4.49
CA ASN A 151 21.11 -3.66 4.88
C ASN A 151 21.30 -5.07 5.45
N LYS A 152 20.53 -5.43 6.48
CA LYS A 152 20.61 -6.74 7.17
C LYS A 152 19.55 -7.73 6.68
N ARG A 153 18.89 -7.45 5.56
CA ARG A 153 17.70 -8.19 5.10
C ARG A 153 17.97 -9.04 3.85
N SER A 154 19.25 -9.31 3.56
CA SER A 154 19.74 -10.06 2.38
C SER A 154 19.11 -11.42 2.17
N ASP A 155 18.62 -12.04 3.24
CA ASP A 155 17.98 -13.35 3.25
C ASP A 155 16.59 -13.35 2.59
N THR A 156 15.91 -12.20 2.55
CA THR A 156 14.50 -12.13 2.18
C THR A 156 14.16 -10.95 1.26
N ARG A 157 14.83 -9.80 1.41
CA ARG A 157 14.52 -8.51 0.76
C ARG A 157 15.81 -7.66 0.62
N GLY A 158 15.69 -6.40 0.22
CA GLY A 158 16.79 -5.43 0.42
C GLY A 158 17.71 -5.13 -0.77
N TYR A 159 17.90 -6.08 -1.69
CA TYR A 159 18.81 -5.92 -2.85
C TYR A 159 18.10 -5.95 -4.20
N THR A 160 16.77 -6.01 -4.19
CA THR A 160 15.93 -5.97 -5.39
C THR A 160 14.89 -4.86 -5.25
N LEU A 161 14.18 -4.58 -6.34
CA LEU A 161 13.01 -3.71 -6.29
C LEU A 161 11.79 -4.48 -5.78
N GLU A 162 10.87 -3.75 -5.19
CA GLU A 162 9.66 -4.26 -4.56
C GLU A 162 8.46 -3.48 -5.09
N ILE A 163 7.30 -4.14 -5.10
CA ILE A 163 6.06 -3.46 -5.45
C ILE A 163 5.63 -2.62 -4.24
N ASP A 164 5.55 -1.32 -4.44
CA ASP A 164 4.98 -0.38 -3.49
C ASP A 164 3.56 0.04 -3.93
N ARG A 165 2.70 0.34 -2.95
CA ARG A 165 1.44 1.04 -3.19
C ARG A 165 1.66 2.52 -2.91
N MET A 166 1.54 3.35 -3.94
CA MET A 166 1.72 4.80 -3.81
C MET A 166 0.78 5.37 -2.74
N LEU A 167 -0.47 4.95 -2.76
CA LEU A 167 -1.45 5.16 -1.70
C LEU A 167 -1.66 3.84 -0.93
N PRO A 168 -1.07 3.71 0.28
CA PRO A 168 -0.96 2.44 1.01
C PRO A 168 -2.29 1.88 1.51
N ASN A 169 -3.32 2.71 1.63
CA ASN A 169 -4.63 2.28 2.13
C ASN A 169 -5.59 1.85 1.01
N LEU A 170 -5.17 1.96 -0.25
CA LEU A 170 -5.93 1.49 -1.41
C LEU A 170 -5.49 0.08 -1.86
N GLU A 171 -6.28 -0.51 -2.75
CA GLU A 171 -5.97 -1.80 -3.39
C GLU A 171 -4.71 -1.71 -4.27
N TYR A 172 -4.10 -2.86 -4.56
CA TYR A 172 -3.12 -2.94 -5.63
C TYR A 172 -3.84 -2.73 -6.97
N SER A 173 -3.33 -1.83 -7.80
CA SER A 173 -3.88 -1.55 -9.13
C SER A 173 -2.77 -1.08 -10.05
N LYS A 174 -3.02 -1.11 -11.36
CA LYS A 174 -2.09 -0.52 -12.35
C LYS A 174 -1.75 0.95 -12.02
N LYS A 175 -2.71 1.70 -11.47
CA LYS A 175 -2.57 3.13 -11.17
C LYS A 175 -1.98 3.42 -9.80
N ASN A 176 -2.05 2.48 -8.86
CA ASN A 176 -1.60 2.68 -7.48
C ASN A 176 -0.31 1.92 -7.15
N CYS A 177 0.32 1.24 -8.13
CA CYS A 177 1.51 0.45 -7.90
C CYS A 177 2.71 0.96 -8.69
N CYS A 178 3.88 0.88 -8.06
CA CYS A 178 5.15 1.21 -8.68
C CYS A 178 6.26 0.25 -8.19
N MET A 179 7.41 0.25 -8.86
CA MET A 179 8.60 -0.46 -8.36
C MET A 179 9.44 0.50 -7.52
N ALA A 180 9.72 0.13 -6.27
CA ALA A 180 10.52 0.91 -5.34
C ALA A 180 11.72 0.08 -4.85
N CYS A 181 12.88 0.72 -4.64
CA CYS A 181 13.96 0.06 -3.92
C CYS A 181 13.56 -0.11 -2.45
N TYR A 182 14.15 -1.10 -1.78
CA TYR A 182 13.89 -1.40 -0.38
C TYR A 182 13.97 -0.15 0.51
N TRP A 183 15.00 0.68 0.34
CA TRP A 183 15.19 1.88 1.17
C TRP A 183 14.07 2.91 0.99
N CYS A 184 13.65 3.18 -0.25
CA CYS A 184 12.55 4.11 -0.49
C CYS A 184 11.23 3.54 0.04
N ASN A 185 10.94 2.27 -0.20
CA ASN A 185 9.71 1.63 0.27
C ASN A 185 9.61 1.67 1.82
N ASN A 186 10.72 1.40 2.52
CA ASN A 186 10.75 1.43 3.99
C ASN A 186 10.78 2.85 4.56
N ALA A 187 11.33 3.83 3.84
CA ALA A 187 11.34 5.23 4.29
C ALA A 187 10.00 5.93 4.02
N LYS A 188 9.31 5.57 2.92
CA LYS A 188 7.97 6.07 2.59
C LYS A 188 6.94 5.58 3.59
N THR A 189 7.04 4.30 3.97
CA THR A 189 6.09 3.62 4.86
C THR A 189 4.64 3.73 4.35
N ASP A 190 3.67 3.50 5.24
CA ASP A 190 2.27 3.79 4.97
C ASP A 190 1.91 5.28 5.27
N GLU A 191 2.90 6.10 5.65
CA GLU A 191 2.72 7.49 6.10
C GLU A 191 2.69 8.50 4.95
N PHE A 192 3.65 8.45 4.02
CA PHE A 192 3.83 9.52 3.04
C PHE A 192 3.20 9.18 1.69
N SER A 193 2.50 10.15 1.09
CA SER A 193 2.19 10.12 -0.34
C SER A 193 3.47 10.33 -1.16
N PRO A 194 3.49 9.99 -2.46
CA PRO A 194 4.63 10.30 -3.30
C PRO A 194 5.01 11.79 -3.30
N GLU A 195 4.04 12.71 -3.32
CA GLU A 195 4.32 14.15 -3.23
C GLU A 195 5.12 14.50 -1.97
N GLU A 196 4.65 14.07 -0.80
CA GLU A 196 5.31 14.33 0.50
C GLU A 196 6.66 13.62 0.60
N PHE A 197 6.80 12.46 -0.05
CA PHE A 197 8.01 11.66 0.00
C PHE A 197 9.14 12.19 -0.89
N LYS A 198 8.83 13.04 -1.87
CA LYS A 198 9.80 13.61 -2.83
C LYS A 198 11.11 14.12 -2.19
N PRO A 199 11.10 15.05 -1.21
CA PRO A 199 12.34 15.54 -0.61
C PRO A 199 13.17 14.45 0.09
N ILE A 200 12.51 13.43 0.64
CA ILE A 200 13.19 12.28 1.26
C ILE A 200 13.86 11.42 0.18
N ALA A 201 13.13 11.14 -0.91
CA ALA A 201 13.65 10.39 -2.05
C ALA A 201 14.86 11.07 -2.71
N GLU A 202 14.85 12.40 -2.80
CA GLU A 202 15.98 13.21 -3.29
C GLU A 202 17.21 13.10 -2.36
N GLY A 203 17.01 13.15 -1.04
CA GLY A 203 18.08 12.91 -0.07
C GLY A 203 18.68 11.50 -0.17
N ILE A 204 17.83 10.49 -0.38
CA ILE A 204 18.25 9.10 -0.64
C ILE A 204 19.05 9.02 -1.94
N ARG A 205 18.58 9.65 -3.03
CA ARG A 205 19.28 9.71 -4.33
C ARG A 205 20.67 10.30 -4.20
N LYS A 206 20.81 11.44 -3.51
CA LYS A 206 22.10 12.07 -3.26
C LYS A 206 23.09 11.11 -2.58
N THR A 207 22.61 10.37 -1.57
CA THR A 207 23.42 9.37 -0.88
C THR A 207 23.89 8.25 -1.83
N TRP A 208 23.04 7.82 -2.77
CA TRP A 208 23.43 6.82 -3.77
C TRP A 208 24.50 7.35 -4.73
N ASN A 209 24.33 8.56 -5.24
CA ASN A 209 25.32 9.18 -6.12
C ASN A 209 26.68 9.32 -5.44
N GLU A 210 26.72 9.72 -4.17
CA GLU A 210 27.97 9.79 -3.39
C GLU A 210 28.63 8.41 -3.24
N ARG A 211 27.86 7.36 -2.97
CA ARG A 211 28.40 6.00 -2.85
C ARG A 211 28.89 5.43 -4.18
N LEU A 212 28.15 5.67 -5.26
CA LEU A 212 28.52 5.25 -6.62
C LEU A 212 29.81 5.94 -7.07
N LYS A 213 29.93 7.25 -6.81
CA LYS A 213 31.16 8.01 -7.06
C LYS A 213 32.35 7.47 -6.25
N ALA A 214 32.13 7.11 -4.98
CA ALA A 214 33.19 6.58 -4.11
C ALA A 214 33.74 5.22 -4.57
N ILE A 215 33.03 4.48 -5.41
CA ILE A 215 33.50 3.22 -6.01
C ILE A 215 33.96 3.39 -7.47
N GLY A 216 34.00 4.63 -7.97
CA GLY A 216 34.39 4.92 -9.35
C GLY A 216 33.40 4.40 -10.39
N TYR A 217 32.12 4.28 -10.05
CA TYR A 217 31.09 3.88 -11.01
C TYR A 217 31.06 4.89 -12.16
N SER A 218 31.29 4.41 -13.38
CA SER A 218 31.54 5.25 -14.56
C SER A 218 30.28 5.65 -15.32
N GLU A 219 29.11 5.08 -15.00
CA GLU A 219 27.85 5.48 -15.62
C GLU A 219 27.34 6.81 -15.06
N GLU A 220 26.35 7.38 -15.76
CA GLU A 220 25.76 8.64 -15.38
C GLU A 220 25.19 8.63 -13.96
N GLU A 221 25.41 9.75 -13.28
CA GLU A 221 24.78 10.07 -12.01
C GLU A 221 23.25 9.94 -12.11
N ILE A 222 22.60 9.50 -11.03
CA ILE A 222 21.14 9.50 -10.96
C ILE A 222 20.67 10.96 -10.90
N LYS A 223 20.19 11.49 -12.02
CA LYS A 223 19.74 12.88 -12.15
C LYS A 223 18.28 13.05 -11.76
N ASP A 224 17.42 12.12 -12.19
CA ASP A 224 15.99 12.17 -11.90
C ASP A 224 15.33 10.80 -11.70
N VAL A 225 14.03 10.81 -11.40
CA VAL A 225 13.18 9.62 -11.41
C VAL A 225 12.85 9.17 -12.82
N PRO A 226 12.46 7.89 -13.01
CA PRO A 226 12.03 7.39 -14.30
C PRO A 226 10.76 8.07 -14.84
N ASP A 227 9.89 8.55 -13.95
CA ASP A 227 8.62 9.19 -14.29
C ASP A 227 8.31 10.30 -13.26
N PRO A 228 8.50 11.59 -13.60
CA PRO A 228 8.23 12.71 -12.71
C PRO A 228 6.76 12.86 -12.31
N GLU A 229 5.81 12.27 -13.05
CA GLU A 229 4.38 12.35 -12.73
C GLU A 229 4.05 11.65 -11.41
N ILE A 230 4.91 10.75 -10.93
CA ILE A 230 4.74 10.07 -9.64
C ILE A 230 4.53 11.09 -8.51
N TRP A 231 5.20 12.25 -8.58
CA TRP A 231 5.12 13.32 -7.58
C TRP A 231 3.78 14.04 -7.53
N ASN A 232 2.91 13.84 -8.52
CA ASN A 232 1.56 14.40 -8.52
C ASN A 232 0.57 13.57 -7.70
N THR A 233 0.98 12.41 -7.18
CA THR A 233 0.12 11.54 -6.36
C THR A 233 0.09 12.03 -4.92
N LYS A 234 -1.11 12.38 -4.44
CA LYS A 234 -1.38 12.91 -3.11
C LYS A 234 -2.35 12.02 -2.36
N PHE A 235 -2.37 12.10 -1.03
CA PHE A 235 -3.58 11.75 -0.30
C PHE A 235 -4.63 12.79 -0.70
N ASP A 236 -5.69 12.37 -1.39
CA ASP A 236 -6.84 13.24 -1.67
C ASP A 236 -7.31 13.89 -0.36
N THR A 237 -7.18 15.20 -0.26
CA THR A 237 -7.27 15.97 1.00
C THR A 237 -8.64 16.61 1.21
N SER A 238 -9.67 16.24 0.44
CA SER A 238 -11.03 16.72 0.71
C SER A 238 -11.71 15.93 1.84
N MET A 239 -11.15 16.01 3.04
CA MET A 239 -11.89 15.87 4.29
C MET A 239 -11.26 16.83 5.29
N GLU A 240 -11.82 18.04 5.42
CA GLU A 240 -11.76 18.71 6.71
C GLU A 240 -12.65 17.87 7.64
N PRO A 241 -12.11 17.22 8.68
CA PRO A 241 -12.96 16.69 9.72
C PRO A 241 -13.67 17.90 10.34
N ASP A 242 -15.00 17.89 10.32
CA ASP A 242 -15.81 18.73 11.20
C ASP A 242 -15.46 18.32 12.63
N ILE A 243 -14.38 18.90 13.15
CA ILE A 243 -14.05 18.88 14.57
C ILE A 243 -14.88 20.02 15.13
N GLU A 244 -16.11 19.71 15.54
CA GLU A 244 -16.85 20.58 16.44
C GLU A 244 -15.91 20.95 17.61
N LYS A 245 -15.65 22.26 17.73
CA LYS A 245 -14.90 22.89 18.83
C LYS A 245 -15.72 22.93 20.10
#